data_AF-K7ZE79-F1
#
_entry.id   AF-K7ZE79-F1
#
_cell.length_a   1.000
_cell.length_b   1.000
_cell.length_c   1.000
_cell.angle_alpha   90.00
_cell.angle_beta   90.00
_cell.angle_gamma   90.00
#
_symmetry.space_group_name_H-M   'P 1'
#
loop_
_entity.id
_entity.type
_entity.pdbx_description
1 polymer ?
#
loop_
_entity_poly.entity_id
_entity_poly.type
_entity_poly.pdbx_seq_one_letter_code
_entity_poly.pdbx_strand_id
1 'polypeptide(L)'
;MMKMMDATIERAFHKLESNLEELTKIYRSLLDIVRKEKEILLKADREALDESNKLKEELLFKLRAQDSLRSRYAMELATLVGADVENPRLLELAQKLAGTPAADRLRTQHAALDILIKRITEINKDNEEYTKSALSTLNGALNNIKDTLSGKKTYGGKGQVKQGPQVAGNFVSKEA
;
A
#
# COMPACT_ATOMS: atom_id res chain seq x y z
N MET A 1 4.31 -15.52 41.22
CA MET A 1 5.65 -14.98 41.53
C MET A 1 6.18 -14.35 40.25
N MET A 2 6.29 -13.02 40.18
CA MET A 2 6.74 -12.32 38.96
C MET A 2 8.26 -12.51 38.85
N LYS A 3 8.75 -13.10 37.75
CA LYS A 3 10.19 -13.26 37.52
C LYS A 3 10.78 -11.88 37.23
N MET A 4 11.70 -11.42 38.08
CA MET A 4 12.53 -10.26 37.80
C MET A 4 13.43 -10.60 36.59
N MET A 5 13.39 -9.76 35.57
CA MET A 5 14.18 -9.93 34.35
C MET A 5 15.59 -9.40 34.59
N ASP A 6 16.59 -10.02 33.95
CA ASP A 6 17.97 -9.53 34.02
C ASP A 6 18.06 -8.11 33.40
N ALA A 7 18.85 -7.23 34.01
CA ALA A 7 18.96 -5.83 33.61
C ALA A 7 19.56 -5.64 32.20
N THR A 8 20.27 -6.63 31.67
CA THR A 8 20.79 -6.62 30.29
C THR A 8 19.67 -6.95 29.31
N ILE A 9 18.86 -7.97 29.63
CA ILE A 9 17.69 -8.37 28.84
C ILE A 9 16.66 -7.23 28.81
N GLU A 10 16.46 -6.53 29.92
CA GLU A 10 15.53 -5.40 30.01
C GLU A 10 15.93 -4.24 29.10
N ARG A 11 17.22 -3.89 29.07
CA ARG A 11 17.73 -2.87 28.15
C ARG A 11 17.58 -3.28 26.68
N ALA A 12 17.92 -4.52 26.33
CA ALA A 12 17.74 -5.03 24.97
C ALA A 12 16.26 -5.06 24.55
N PHE A 13 15.38 -5.47 25.45
CA PHE A 13 13.93 -5.45 25.24
C PHE A 13 13.42 -4.03 24.98
N HIS A 14 13.75 -3.05 25.82
CA HIS A 14 13.26 -1.67 25.65
C HIS A 14 13.72 -1.04 24.33
N LYS A 15 14.94 -1.38 23.89
CA LYS A 15 15.48 -0.94 22.59
C LYS A 15 14.65 -1.48 21.42
N LEU A 16 14.30 -2.78 21.48
CA LEU A 16 13.42 -3.40 20.49
C LEU A 16 12.00 -2.84 20.57
N GLU A 17 11.46 -2.68 21.77
CA GLU A 17 10.12 -2.14 22.03
C GLU A 17 9.97 -0.74 21.44
N SER A 18 10.89 0.17 21.72
CA SER A 18 10.89 1.54 21.20
C SER A 18 10.94 1.56 19.67
N ASN A 19 11.72 0.68 19.05
CA ASN A 19 11.76 0.54 17.60
C ASN A 19 10.44 -0.03 17.01
N LEU A 20 9.81 -1.00 17.67
CA LEU A 20 8.50 -1.53 17.27
C LEU A 20 7.39 -0.48 17.38
N GLU A 21 7.43 0.37 18.40
CA GLU A 21 6.51 1.50 18.53
C GLU A 21 6.68 2.49 17.38
N GLU A 22 7.93 2.79 16.99
CA GLU A 22 8.21 3.67 15.86
C GLU A 22 7.75 3.06 14.53
N LEU A 23 8.02 1.77 14.29
CA LEU A 23 7.46 1.04 13.16
C LEU A 23 5.94 1.12 13.13
N THR A 24 5.28 0.94 14.27
CA THR A 24 3.82 1.03 14.37
C THR A 24 3.31 2.42 13.99
N LYS A 25 4.00 3.50 14.38
CA LYS A 25 3.64 4.87 13.95
C LYS A 25 3.78 5.03 12.44
N ILE A 26 4.89 4.57 11.86
CA ILE A 26 5.11 4.63 10.40
C ILE A 26 4.01 3.86 9.65
N TYR A 27 3.67 2.65 10.09
CA TYR A 27 2.59 1.88 9.49
C TYR A 27 1.22 2.56 9.63
N ARG A 28 0.92 3.21 10.76
CA ARG A 28 -0.31 4.01 10.91
C ARG A 28 -0.35 5.18 9.93
N SER A 29 0.76 5.91 9.78
CA SER A 29 0.85 7.00 8.80
C SER A 29 0.68 6.48 7.37
N LEU A 30 1.29 5.35 7.03
CA LEU A 30 1.13 4.72 5.72
C LEU A 30 -0.32 4.29 5.48
N LEU A 31 -0.99 3.72 6.49
CA LEU A 31 -2.41 3.36 6.42
C LEU A 31 -3.30 4.59 6.12
N ASP A 32 -3.01 5.73 6.73
CA ASP A 32 -3.77 6.95 6.48
C ASP A 32 -3.56 7.47 5.06
N ILE A 33 -2.34 7.35 4.52
CA ILE A 33 -2.06 7.73 3.13
C ILE A 33 -2.84 6.83 2.16
N VAL A 34 -2.72 5.50 2.27
CA VAL A 34 -3.40 4.58 1.33
C VAL A 34 -4.93 4.70 1.42
N ARG A 35 -5.47 5.07 2.59
CA ARG A 35 -6.91 5.38 2.73
C ARG A 35 -7.31 6.64 1.95
N LYS A 36 -6.51 7.71 2.05
CA LYS A 36 -6.75 8.97 1.33
C LYS A 36 -6.57 8.81 -0.18
N GLU A 37 -5.68 7.92 -0.62
CA GLU A 37 -5.46 7.66 -2.04
C GLU A 37 -6.71 7.21 -2.78
N LYS A 38 -7.59 6.47 -2.12
CA LYS A 38 -8.88 6.10 -2.71
C LYS A 38 -9.66 7.34 -3.17
N GLU A 39 -9.77 8.35 -2.31
CA GLU A 39 -10.49 9.59 -2.62
C GLU A 39 -9.78 10.42 -3.70
N ILE A 40 -8.45 10.45 -3.69
CA ILE A 40 -7.64 11.13 -4.71
C ILE A 40 -7.85 10.48 -6.08
N LEU A 41 -7.82 9.15 -6.14
CA LEU A 41 -8.04 8.38 -7.38
C LEU A 41 -9.46 8.59 -7.93
N LEU A 42 -10.48 8.60 -7.07
CA LEU A 42 -11.86 8.87 -7.47
C LEU A 42 -12.04 10.27 -8.08
N LYS A 43 -11.30 11.26 -7.57
CA LYS A 43 -11.31 12.64 -8.08
C LYS A 43 -10.44 12.84 -9.33
N ALA A 44 -9.65 11.83 -9.71
CA ALA A 44 -8.63 11.93 -10.75
C ALA A 44 -7.67 13.13 -10.54
N ASP A 45 -7.39 13.46 -9.27
CA ASP A 45 -6.53 14.59 -8.92
C ASP A 45 -5.05 14.18 -9.03
N ARG A 46 -4.43 14.55 -10.16
CA ARG A 46 -3.04 14.19 -10.48
C ARG A 46 -2.04 14.81 -9.51
N GLU A 47 -2.24 16.05 -9.10
CA GLU A 47 -1.29 16.76 -8.23
C GLU A 47 -1.31 16.17 -6.83
N ALA A 48 -2.52 15.92 -6.28
CA ALA A 48 -2.66 15.26 -4.99
C ALA A 48 -2.11 13.81 -5.02
N LEU A 49 -2.23 13.11 -6.15
CA LEU A 49 -1.67 11.76 -6.31
C LEU A 49 -0.14 11.76 -6.29
N ASP A 50 0.50 12.74 -6.96
CA ASP A 50 1.95 12.89 -6.97
C ASP A 50 2.49 13.19 -5.56
N GLU A 51 1.84 14.08 -4.83
CA GLU A 51 2.19 14.40 -3.44
C GLU A 51 2.01 13.19 -2.52
N SER A 52 0.91 12.45 -2.67
CA SER A 52 0.68 11.20 -1.94
C SER A 52 1.79 10.17 -2.18
N ASN A 53 2.23 10.03 -3.44
CA ASN A 53 3.33 9.13 -3.79
C ASN A 53 4.66 9.55 -3.14
N LYS A 54 5.00 10.85 -3.15
CA LYS A 54 6.20 11.36 -2.47
C LYS A 54 6.19 11.04 -0.97
N LEU A 55 5.06 11.27 -0.31
CA LEU A 55 4.90 10.95 1.12
C LEU A 55 5.03 9.44 1.39
N LYS A 56 4.46 8.58 0.52
CA LYS A 56 4.65 7.12 0.62
C LYS A 56 6.11 6.74 0.47
N GLU A 57 6.81 7.28 -0.52
CA GLU A 57 8.23 6.97 -0.76
C GLU A 57 9.09 7.33 0.45
N GLU A 58 8.86 8.50 1.05
CA GLU A 58 9.55 8.92 2.27
C GLU A 58 9.27 7.96 3.44
N LEU A 59 8.01 7.57 3.66
CA LEU A 59 7.66 6.61 4.70
C LEU A 59 8.24 5.22 4.44
N LEU A 60 8.24 4.74 3.20
CA LEU A 60 8.83 3.45 2.83
C LEU A 60 10.35 3.45 3.04
N PHE A 61 11.03 4.56 2.77
CA PHE A 61 12.44 4.71 3.09
C PHE A 61 12.70 4.61 4.60
N LYS A 62 11.93 5.35 5.41
CA LYS A 62 12.01 5.27 6.88
C LYS A 62 11.68 3.87 7.41
N LEU A 63 10.68 3.21 6.82
CA LEU A 63 10.25 1.87 7.20
C LEU A 63 11.38 0.86 7.01
N ARG A 64 12.09 0.89 5.87
CA ARG A 64 13.24 0.00 5.60
C ARG A 64 14.36 0.19 6.62
N ALA A 65 14.68 1.45 6.95
CA ALA A 65 15.68 1.75 7.96
C ALA A 65 15.28 1.21 9.35
N GLN A 66 14.03 1.43 9.77
CA GLN A 66 13.52 0.95 11.06
C GLN A 66 13.40 -0.57 11.12
N ASP A 67 13.02 -1.24 10.03
CA ASP A 67 12.96 -2.70 9.98
C ASP A 67 14.36 -3.35 10.05
N SER A 68 15.36 -2.68 9.47
CA SER A 68 16.76 -3.11 9.61
C SER A 68 17.23 -3.04 11.07
N LEU A 69 16.84 -1.97 11.79
CA LEU A 69 17.08 -1.87 13.24
C LEU A 69 16.28 -2.91 14.03
N ARG A 70 15.02 -3.16 13.68
CA ARG A 70 14.19 -4.20 14.29
C ARG A 70 14.87 -5.56 14.23
N SER A 71 15.35 -5.94 13.04
CA SER A 71 16.05 -7.20 12.83
C SER A 71 17.29 -7.31 13.73
N ARG A 72 18.11 -6.25 13.76
CA ARG A 72 19.31 -6.19 14.63
C ARG A 72 18.97 -6.29 16.11
N TYR A 73 17.96 -5.56 16.60
CA TYR A 73 17.59 -5.56 18.01
C TYR A 73 16.90 -6.86 18.42
N ALA A 74 16.13 -7.47 17.52
CA ALA A 74 15.54 -8.78 17.74
C ALA A 74 16.61 -9.88 17.83
N MET A 75 17.65 -9.82 16.99
CA MET A 75 18.81 -10.72 17.03
C MET A 75 19.60 -10.58 18.35
N GLU A 76 19.82 -9.34 18.79
CA GLU A 76 20.46 -9.02 20.07
C GLU A 76 19.66 -9.62 21.24
N LEU A 77 18.34 -9.41 21.27
CA LEU A 77 17.48 -9.99 22.30
C LEU A 77 17.42 -11.52 22.22
N ALA A 78 17.34 -12.09 21.02
CA ALA A 78 17.33 -13.54 20.78
C ALA A 78 18.56 -14.22 21.38
N THR A 79 19.73 -13.61 21.18
CA THR A 79 21.00 -14.08 21.73
C THR A 79 20.96 -14.16 23.26
N LEU A 80 20.39 -13.15 23.92
CA LEU A 80 20.33 -13.07 25.38
C LEU A 80 19.31 -14.03 26.00
N VAL A 81 18.22 -14.34 25.28
CA VAL A 81 17.13 -15.22 25.79
C VAL A 81 17.23 -16.66 25.28
N GLY A 82 18.23 -16.99 24.47
CA GLY A 82 18.42 -18.30 23.86
C GLY A 82 17.29 -18.68 22.89
N ALA A 83 16.88 -17.73 22.04
CA ALA A 83 15.97 -17.95 20.90
C ALA A 83 16.75 -18.15 19.59
N ASP A 84 16.05 -18.42 18.49
CA ASP A 84 16.64 -18.40 17.15
C ASP A 84 17.17 -17.00 16.80
N VAL A 85 18.49 -16.91 16.58
CA VAL A 85 19.21 -15.68 16.26
C VAL A 85 19.22 -15.42 14.75
N GLU A 86 19.15 -16.46 13.93
CA GLU A 86 19.16 -16.34 12.46
C GLU A 86 17.81 -15.81 11.97
N ASN A 87 16.71 -16.27 12.58
CA ASN A 87 15.35 -15.84 12.22
C ASN A 87 14.54 -15.44 13.46
N PRO A 88 14.88 -14.31 14.13
CA PRO A 88 14.26 -13.94 15.39
C PRO A 88 12.79 -13.53 15.21
N ARG A 89 11.88 -14.37 15.68
CA ARG A 89 10.42 -14.12 15.63
C ARG A 89 9.93 -13.50 16.93
N LEU A 90 9.15 -12.41 16.82
CA LEU A 90 8.61 -11.69 17.99
C LEU A 90 7.79 -12.60 18.94
N LEU A 91 6.99 -13.52 18.39
CA LEU A 91 6.20 -14.44 19.20
C LEU A 91 7.06 -15.49 19.92
N GLU A 92 8.17 -15.91 19.32
CA GLU A 92 9.13 -16.81 19.96
C GLU A 92 9.87 -16.10 21.09
N LEU A 93 10.33 -14.86 20.85
CA LEU A 93 10.92 -14.01 21.89
C LEU A 93 9.95 -13.82 23.07
N ALA A 94 8.66 -13.59 22.79
CA ALA A 94 7.62 -13.51 23.82
C ALA A 94 7.41 -14.82 24.58
N GLN A 95 7.58 -15.98 23.93
CA GLN A 95 7.53 -17.28 24.60
C GLN A 95 8.73 -17.48 25.53
N LYS A 96 9.94 -17.11 25.09
CA LYS A 96 11.16 -17.20 25.92
C LYS A 96 11.12 -16.27 27.14
N LEU A 97 10.43 -15.15 27.03
CA LEU A 97 10.19 -14.17 28.09
C LEU A 97 8.91 -14.44 28.90
N ALA A 98 8.28 -15.60 28.76
CA ALA A 98 7.00 -15.91 29.42
C ALA A 98 7.07 -15.70 30.95
N GLY A 99 5.99 -15.12 31.49
CA GLY A 99 5.90 -14.75 32.91
C GLY A 99 6.50 -13.38 33.25
N THR A 100 6.93 -12.62 32.25
CA THR A 100 7.34 -11.21 32.37
C THR A 100 6.37 -10.28 31.61
N PRO A 101 6.25 -9.00 32.00
CA PRO A 101 5.46 -8.02 31.24
C PRO A 101 5.93 -7.83 29.78
N ALA A 102 7.23 -8.02 29.53
CA ALA A 102 7.82 -7.89 28.20
C ALA A 102 7.18 -8.84 27.18
N ALA A 103 6.82 -10.06 27.60
CA ALA A 103 6.17 -11.04 26.73
C ALA A 103 4.81 -10.54 26.20
N ASP A 104 3.98 -9.96 27.08
CA ASP A 104 2.65 -9.48 26.69
C ASP A 104 2.73 -8.24 25.80
N ARG A 105 3.73 -7.38 26.04
CA ARG A 105 4.01 -6.23 25.18
C ARG A 105 4.45 -6.67 23.78
N LEU A 106 5.36 -7.65 23.65
CA LEU A 106 5.75 -8.19 22.33
C LEU A 106 4.57 -8.78 21.57
N ARG A 107 3.68 -9.52 22.24
CA ARG A 107 2.45 -10.05 21.61
C ARG A 107 1.53 -8.94 21.12
N THR A 108 1.34 -7.90 21.94
CA THR A 108 0.51 -6.75 21.60
C THR A 108 1.07 -6.00 20.39
N GLN A 109 2.39 -5.73 20.37
CA GLN A 109 3.04 -5.09 19.23
C GLN A 109 2.95 -5.93 17.96
N HIS A 110 3.16 -7.25 18.06
CA HIS A 110 3.00 -8.14 16.92
C HIS A 110 1.58 -8.09 16.35
N ALA A 111 0.55 -8.19 17.20
CA ALA A 111 -0.85 -8.13 16.77
C ALA A 111 -1.19 -6.77 16.12
N ALA A 112 -0.70 -5.68 16.69
CA ALA A 112 -0.92 -4.34 16.13
C ALA A 112 -0.29 -4.20 14.74
N LEU A 113 0.96 -4.62 14.57
CA LEU A 113 1.65 -4.59 13.28
C LEU A 113 0.99 -5.50 12.24
N ASP A 114 0.60 -6.73 12.62
CA ASP A 114 -0.06 -7.67 11.71
C ASP A 114 -1.40 -7.12 11.18
N ILE A 115 -2.22 -6.53 12.06
CA ILE A 115 -3.48 -5.88 11.67
C ILE A 115 -3.22 -4.71 10.71
N LEU A 116 -2.24 -3.86 11.01
CA LEU A 116 -1.90 -2.71 10.16
C LEU A 116 -1.44 -3.16 8.78
N ILE A 117 -0.51 -4.12 8.71
CA ILE A 117 0.03 -4.64 7.45
C ILE A 117 -1.08 -5.23 6.60
N LYS A 118 -1.92 -6.11 7.17
CA LYS A 118 -3.07 -6.69 6.46
C LYS A 118 -3.97 -5.62 5.87
N ARG A 119 -4.35 -4.62 6.68
CA ARG A 119 -5.23 -3.53 6.25
C ARG A 119 -4.62 -2.68 5.15
N ILE A 120 -3.33 -2.38 5.23
CA ILE A 120 -2.61 -1.62 4.19
C ILE A 120 -2.58 -2.41 2.89
N THR A 121 -2.24 -3.70 2.94
CA THR A 121 -2.19 -4.57 1.76
C THR A 121 -3.56 -4.69 1.08
N GLU A 122 -4.63 -4.88 1.86
CA GLU A 122 -6.01 -4.92 1.36
C GLU A 122 -6.38 -3.61 0.63
N ILE A 123 -6.23 -2.46 1.29
CA ILE A 123 -6.61 -1.17 0.71
C ILE A 123 -5.76 -0.82 -0.51
N ASN A 124 -4.45 -1.13 -0.48
CA ASN A 124 -3.57 -0.88 -1.61
C ASN A 124 -3.95 -1.73 -2.83
N LYS A 125 -4.38 -2.98 -2.61
CA LYS A 125 -4.89 -3.84 -3.67
C LYS A 125 -6.20 -3.28 -4.27
N ASP A 126 -7.13 -2.83 -3.43
CA ASP A 126 -8.36 -2.19 -3.90
C ASP A 126 -8.05 -0.94 -4.74
N ASN A 127 -7.12 -0.09 -4.30
CA ASN A 127 -6.68 1.10 -5.03
C ASN A 127 -6.06 0.75 -6.39
N GLU A 128 -5.29 -0.34 -6.47
CA GLU A 128 -4.73 -0.85 -7.72
C GLU A 128 -5.84 -1.30 -8.68
N GLU A 129 -6.85 -2.01 -8.18
CA GLU A 129 -8.00 -2.47 -8.96
C GLU A 129 -8.84 -1.29 -9.51
N TYR A 130 -9.09 -0.26 -8.70
CA TYR A 130 -9.78 0.97 -9.16
C TYR A 130 -9.01 1.66 -10.28
N THR A 131 -7.68 1.78 -10.12
CA THR A 131 -6.82 2.45 -11.11
C THR A 131 -6.83 1.68 -12.44
N LYS A 132 -6.70 0.35 -12.40
CA LYS A 132 -6.76 -0.51 -13.60
C LYS A 132 -8.11 -0.39 -14.31
N SER A 133 -9.21 -0.38 -13.55
CA SER A 133 -10.56 -0.27 -14.10
C SER A 133 -10.81 1.09 -14.75
N ALA A 134 -10.33 2.18 -14.14
CA ALA A 134 -10.40 3.52 -14.71
C ALA A 134 -9.63 3.62 -16.02
N LEU A 135 -8.40 3.10 -16.07
CA LEU A 135 -7.58 3.07 -17.29
C LEU A 135 -8.22 2.23 -18.41
N SER A 136 -8.81 1.08 -18.08
CA SER A 136 -9.52 0.23 -19.04
C SER A 136 -10.70 0.99 -19.67
N THR A 137 -11.49 1.67 -18.84
CA THR A 137 -12.65 2.47 -19.29
C THR A 137 -12.22 3.62 -20.20
N LEU A 138 -11.17 4.36 -19.82
CA LEU A 138 -10.63 5.45 -20.64
C LEU A 138 -10.10 4.96 -21.98
N ASN A 139 -9.35 3.86 -22.01
CA ASN A 139 -8.86 3.26 -23.25
C ASN A 139 -10.01 2.79 -24.15
N GLY A 140 -11.06 2.20 -23.58
CA GLY A 140 -12.27 1.84 -24.33
C GLY A 140 -12.97 3.06 -24.93
N ALA A 141 -13.15 4.12 -24.14
CA ALA A 141 -13.73 5.38 -24.62
C ALA A 141 -12.89 6.03 -25.73
N LEU A 142 -11.56 6.07 -25.57
CA LEU A 142 -10.65 6.59 -26.58
C LEU A 142 -10.66 5.77 -27.87
N ASN A 143 -10.74 4.44 -27.77
CA ASN A 143 -10.89 3.57 -28.93
C ASN A 143 -12.22 3.80 -29.64
N ASN A 144 -13.32 3.92 -28.91
CA ASN A 144 -14.63 4.23 -29.49
C ASN A 144 -14.64 5.59 -30.21
N ILE A 145 -14.02 6.61 -29.60
CA ILE A 145 -13.86 7.94 -30.22
C ILE A 145 -13.00 7.81 -31.48
N LYS A 146 -11.88 7.09 -31.42
CA LYS A 146 -11.01 6.86 -32.57
C LYS A 146 -11.73 6.13 -33.70
N ASP A 147 -12.51 5.10 -33.40
CA ASP A 147 -13.28 4.32 -34.39
C ASP A 147 -14.41 5.16 -35.00
N THR A 148 -15.02 6.05 -34.22
CA THR A 148 -16.03 7.00 -34.70
C THR A 148 -15.42 8.08 -35.59
N LEU A 149 -14.29 8.68 -35.17
CA LEU A 149 -13.60 9.75 -35.89
C LEU A 149 -12.84 9.26 -37.13
N SER A 150 -12.33 8.02 -37.12
CA SER A 150 -11.59 7.46 -38.24
C SER A 150 -12.48 7.07 -39.42
N GLY A 151 -13.81 7.12 -39.25
CA GLY A 151 -14.80 6.81 -40.28
C GLY A 151 -14.76 5.33 -40.67
N LYS A 152 -15.93 4.70 -40.85
CA LYS A 152 -15.97 3.35 -41.40
C LYS A 152 -15.30 3.35 -42.78
N LYS A 153 -14.14 2.68 -42.93
CA LYS A 153 -13.61 2.29 -44.24
C LYS A 153 -14.56 1.25 -44.83
N THR A 154 -15.63 1.69 -45.48
CA THR A 154 -16.46 0.82 -46.30
C THR A 154 -15.64 0.37 -47.51
N TYR A 155 -15.36 -0.93 -47.60
CA TYR A 155 -14.86 -1.55 -48.83
C TYR A 155 -15.98 -1.52 -49.88
N GLY A 156 -15.99 -0.48 -50.70
CA GLY A 156 -16.88 -0.35 -51.85
C GLY A 156 -16.36 -1.19 -53.02
N GLY A 157 -16.75 -2.46 -53.08
CA GLY A 157 -16.45 -3.35 -54.19
C GLY A 157 -17.41 -3.21 -55.37
N LYS A 158 -17.53 -1.99 -55.95
CA LYS A 158 -17.80 -1.68 -57.37
C LYS A 158 -18.22 -0.21 -57.58
N GLY A 159 -17.24 0.61 -57.97
CA GLY A 159 -17.37 1.56 -59.08
C GLY A 159 -18.17 2.85 -58.86
N GLN A 160 -17.58 3.80 -58.12
CA GLN A 160 -17.65 5.27 -58.25
C GLN A 160 -17.74 5.92 -56.85
N VAL A 161 -16.63 6.49 -56.41
CA VAL A 161 -16.57 7.27 -55.17
C VAL A 161 -17.19 8.63 -55.45
N LYS A 162 -18.49 8.79 -55.17
CA LYS A 162 -19.07 10.12 -54.97
C LYS A 162 -18.82 10.53 -53.53
N GLN A 163 -18.15 11.67 -53.35
CA GLN A 163 -18.05 12.36 -52.08
C GLN A 163 -19.48 12.81 -51.69
N GLY A 164 -20.17 12.00 -50.89
CA GLY A 164 -21.43 12.38 -50.26
C GLY A 164 -21.17 13.37 -49.12
N PRO A 165 -22.16 14.19 -48.73
CA PRO A 165 -21.95 15.24 -47.74
C PRO A 165 -21.50 14.63 -46.42
N GLN A 166 -20.49 15.25 -45.81
CA GLN A 166 -19.99 14.94 -44.47
C GLN A 166 -21.16 15.06 -43.48
N VAL A 167 -21.71 13.94 -43.03
CA VAL A 167 -22.53 13.93 -41.82
C VAL A 167 -21.58 13.75 -40.65
N ALA A 168 -21.00 14.88 -40.24
CA ALA A 168 -20.43 15.03 -38.91
C ALA A 168 -21.49 14.63 -37.87
N GLY A 169 -21.03 14.04 -36.77
CA GLY A 169 -21.86 13.41 -35.73
C GLY A 169 -23.12 14.19 -35.39
N ASN A 170 -24.26 13.50 -35.49
CA ASN A 170 -25.56 14.01 -35.08
C ASN A 170 -25.62 13.98 -33.53
N PHE A 171 -24.94 14.91 -32.87
CA PHE A 171 -24.98 15.05 -31.40
C PHE A 171 -25.79 16.24 -30.91
N VAL A 172 -26.33 17.09 -31.78
CA VAL A 172 -27.32 18.11 -31.38
C VAL A 172 -28.29 18.35 -32.54
N SER A 173 -29.46 17.70 -32.51
CA SER A 173 -30.63 18.25 -33.19
C SER A 173 -31.08 19.47 -32.39
N LYS A 174 -30.88 20.68 -32.95
CA LYS A 174 -31.60 21.85 -32.48
C LYS A 174 -33.08 21.62 -32.75
N GLU A 175 -33.87 21.52 -31.68
CA GLU A 175 -35.30 21.77 -31.79
C GLU A 175 -35.50 23.22 -32.25
N ALA A 176 -36.31 23.35 -33.29
CA ALA A 176 -36.83 24.60 -33.82
C ALA A 176 -38.18 24.89 -33.17
#